data_AF-A0A8J2JXI5-F1
#
_entry.id   AF-A0A8J2JXI5-F1
#
_cell.length_a   1.000
_cell.length_b   1.000
_cell.length_c   1.000
_cell.angle_alpha   90.00
_cell.angle_beta   90.00
_cell.angle_gamma   90.00
#
_symmetry.space_group_name_H-M   'P 1'
#
loop_
_entity.id
_entity.type
_entity.pdbx_description
1 polymer ?
#
loop_
_entity_poly.entity_id
_entity_poly.type
_entity_poly.pdbx_seq_one_letter_code
_entity_poly.pdbx_strand_id
1 'polypeptide(L)'
;MSVDSSVGSWTLMCVNYLLVPLLVLLIVQHKFVWILLQTLKRDVTGAFRGLQTLYFLYTSRILNRTVGSQFNRVVAKYPNKVCFFYEDEKWTFRQVHQFANKVGNYFSSKGFRNGDVVCLFMENCPEYIPMWLGLSKIGVIPALINTNLRAQSLKHSIEIVNCKAVIYGEDISQAIQDVISLGCLSKVPIFSYARDGTVSIKSATNLAAVLTSCSIDEPIPGKRINYTDPIVYMYTSGTTGLPKAADFKGYADPAATKSKFAHDVLWKGDIFFRTGDSMVMDEFGYFYFNDRCGDTFRWKSENVSTAEVEAVISNICDLKDCVVYGVQIPGTEGRAGMATIVDPDSAINLEDFAFRLKKTLPSYARPLFVRFTNYIDLTGTFKLKKVDLQEEGFNIHKIQDSVYFFHGAHNKYVKLDEGLYNNLMEGKVRV
;
A
#
# COMPACT_ATOMS: atom_id res chain seq x y z
N MET A 1 3.56 -78.70 -29.96
CA MET A 1 2.88 -77.58 -29.28
C MET A 1 3.85 -76.97 -28.30
N SER A 2 4.66 -76.01 -28.74
CA SER A 2 5.55 -75.22 -27.90
C SER A 2 4.89 -73.86 -27.68
N VAL A 3 4.30 -73.65 -26.51
CA VAL A 3 3.80 -72.34 -26.09
C VAL A 3 4.97 -71.60 -25.45
N ASP A 4 5.24 -70.42 -26.01
CA ASP A 4 6.29 -69.46 -25.72
C ASP A 4 6.47 -69.18 -24.21
N SER A 5 7.63 -69.52 -23.66
CA SER A 5 8.08 -69.17 -22.30
C SER A 5 8.56 -67.71 -22.18
N SER A 6 8.53 -66.95 -23.27
CA SER A 6 9.04 -65.57 -23.34
C SER A 6 8.11 -64.55 -22.67
N VAL A 7 6.80 -64.76 -22.65
CA VAL A 7 5.80 -63.78 -22.14
C VAL A 7 5.86 -63.60 -20.61
N GLY A 8 6.24 -64.65 -19.86
CA GLY A 8 6.39 -64.62 -18.40
C GLY A 8 7.65 -63.86 -17.93
N SER A 9 8.70 -63.83 -18.74
CA SER A 9 9.96 -63.13 -18.40
C SER A 9 9.83 -61.62 -18.56
N TRP A 10 9.14 -61.15 -19.62
CA TRP A 10 8.88 -59.74 -19.85
C TRP A 10 7.96 -59.12 -18.79
N THR A 11 6.94 -59.86 -18.33
CA THR A 11 6.05 -59.40 -17.25
C THR A 11 6.78 -59.28 -15.91
N LEU A 12 7.61 -60.26 -15.53
CA LEU A 12 8.44 -60.16 -14.33
C LEU A 12 9.51 -59.05 -14.42
N MET A 13 10.11 -58.83 -15.59
CA MET A 13 11.04 -57.72 -15.79
C MET A 13 10.33 -56.37 -15.64
N CYS A 14 9.19 -56.16 -16.31
CA CYS A 14 8.42 -54.91 -16.21
C CYS A 14 7.95 -54.61 -14.79
N VAL A 15 7.53 -55.65 -14.04
CA VAL A 15 7.17 -55.55 -12.61
C VAL A 15 8.37 -55.07 -11.79
N ASN A 16 9.57 -55.65 -11.98
CA ASN A 16 10.77 -55.23 -11.26
C ASN A 16 11.28 -53.83 -11.63
N TYR A 17 11.22 -53.43 -12.91
CA TYR A 17 11.66 -52.10 -13.37
C TYR A 17 10.74 -50.95 -12.95
N LEU A 18 9.51 -51.25 -12.51
CA LEU A 18 8.58 -50.23 -12.01
C LEU A 18 8.41 -50.29 -10.49
N LEU A 19 8.30 -51.47 -9.89
CA LEU A 19 8.07 -51.60 -8.45
C LEU A 19 9.29 -51.28 -7.62
N VAL A 20 10.49 -51.69 -8.03
CA VAL A 20 11.71 -51.43 -7.24
C VAL A 20 12.03 -49.93 -7.22
N PRO A 21 12.00 -49.17 -8.33
CA PRO A 21 12.16 -47.72 -8.27
C PRO A 21 11.03 -47.04 -7.51
N LEU A 22 9.78 -47.49 -7.63
CA LEU A 22 8.65 -46.94 -6.86
C LEU A 22 8.83 -47.16 -5.36
N LEU A 23 9.25 -48.35 -4.93
CA LEU A 23 9.58 -48.67 -3.53
C LEU A 23 10.76 -47.85 -3.03
N VAL A 24 11.82 -47.69 -3.82
CA VAL A 24 12.97 -46.84 -3.47
C VAL A 24 12.54 -45.38 -3.37
N LEU A 25 11.68 -44.88 -4.26
CA LEU A 25 11.15 -43.51 -4.21
C LEU A 25 10.24 -43.33 -2.99
N LEU A 26 9.42 -44.33 -2.65
CA LEU A 26 8.60 -44.35 -1.44
C LEU A 26 9.43 -44.43 -0.16
N ILE A 27 10.61 -45.06 -0.16
CA ILE A 27 11.48 -45.17 1.02
C ILE A 27 12.38 -43.94 1.16
N VAL A 28 13.04 -43.51 0.07
CA VAL A 28 13.97 -42.38 0.05
C VAL A 28 13.24 -41.04 0.10
N GLN A 29 12.07 -40.94 -0.55
CA GLN A 29 11.23 -39.74 -0.56
C GLN A 29 9.90 -39.94 0.16
N HIS A 30 9.83 -40.81 1.18
CA HIS A 30 8.59 -41.06 1.93
C HIS A 30 7.95 -39.78 2.47
N LYS A 31 8.76 -38.80 2.89
CA LYS A 31 8.30 -37.49 3.33
C LYS A 31 7.58 -36.74 2.19
N PHE A 32 8.11 -36.78 0.97
CA PHE A 32 7.50 -36.16 -0.19
C PHE A 32 6.18 -36.82 -0.58
N VAL A 33 6.11 -38.16 -0.59
CA VAL A 33 4.86 -38.88 -0.89
C VAL A 33 3.81 -38.66 0.20
N TRP A 34 4.24 -38.64 1.46
CA TRP A 34 3.35 -38.31 2.58
C TRP A 34 2.81 -36.88 2.43
N ILE A 35 3.66 -35.88 2.14
CA ILE A 35 3.23 -34.50 1.86
C ILE A 35 2.22 -34.47 0.71
N LEU A 36 2.51 -35.13 -0.43
CA LEU A 36 1.61 -35.19 -1.59
C LEU A 36 0.23 -35.75 -1.23
N LEU A 37 0.17 -36.83 -0.46
CA LEU A 37 -1.10 -37.42 -0.04
C LEU A 37 -1.87 -36.50 0.92
N GLN A 38 -1.17 -35.85 1.85
CA GLN A 38 -1.76 -34.88 2.76
C GLN A 38 -2.27 -33.63 2.02
N THR A 39 -1.61 -33.21 0.93
CA THR A 39 -2.00 -32.03 0.17
C THR A 39 -2.92 -32.33 -1.02
N LEU A 40 -3.09 -33.58 -1.46
CA LEU A 40 -3.80 -33.94 -2.69
C LEU A 40 -5.21 -33.33 -2.77
N LYS A 41 -6.00 -33.38 -1.68
CA LYS A 41 -7.34 -32.78 -1.66
C LYS A 41 -7.29 -31.27 -1.88
N ARG A 42 -6.35 -30.60 -1.22
CA ARG A 42 -6.10 -29.15 -1.40
C ARG A 42 -5.69 -28.88 -2.84
N ASP A 43 -4.79 -29.68 -3.39
CA ASP A 43 -4.20 -29.47 -4.71
C ASP A 43 -5.23 -29.71 -5.84
N VAL A 44 -6.03 -30.77 -5.75
CA VAL A 44 -7.15 -31.03 -6.68
C VAL A 44 -8.21 -29.92 -6.60
N THR A 45 -8.57 -29.49 -5.39
CA THR A 45 -9.49 -28.37 -5.21
C THR A 45 -8.89 -27.09 -5.81
N GLY A 46 -7.61 -26.83 -5.56
CA GLY A 46 -6.87 -25.70 -6.12
C GLY A 46 -6.85 -25.73 -7.65
N ALA A 47 -6.58 -26.89 -8.25
CA ALA A 47 -6.58 -27.06 -9.70
C ALA A 47 -7.96 -26.81 -10.31
N PHE A 48 -9.02 -27.38 -9.73
CA PHE A 48 -10.40 -27.15 -10.19
C PHE A 48 -10.80 -25.68 -10.08
N ARG A 49 -10.51 -25.02 -8.95
CA ARG A 49 -10.77 -23.58 -8.77
C ARG A 49 -9.92 -22.73 -9.73
N GLY A 50 -8.69 -23.15 -10.00
CA GLY A 50 -7.80 -22.56 -10.99
C GLY A 50 -8.41 -22.61 -12.39
N LEU A 51 -8.88 -23.78 -12.84
CA LEU A 51 -9.57 -23.95 -14.12
C LEU A 51 -10.84 -23.10 -14.23
N GLN A 52 -11.67 -23.07 -13.18
CA GLN A 52 -12.85 -22.21 -13.13
C GLN A 52 -12.48 -20.72 -13.27
N THR A 53 -11.39 -20.31 -12.62
CA THR A 53 -10.88 -18.93 -12.67
C THR A 53 -10.34 -18.60 -14.07
N LEU A 54 -9.56 -19.51 -14.67
CA LEU A 54 -9.04 -19.36 -16.03
C LEU A 54 -10.17 -19.23 -17.06
N TYR A 55 -11.20 -20.07 -16.97
CA TYR A 55 -12.38 -19.99 -17.83
C TYR A 55 -13.14 -18.66 -17.64
N PHE A 56 -13.33 -18.23 -16.39
CA PHE A 56 -13.93 -16.94 -16.08
C PHE A 56 -13.13 -15.77 -16.66
N LEU A 57 -11.81 -15.77 -16.52
CA LEU A 57 -10.92 -14.74 -17.06
C LEU A 57 -10.93 -14.75 -18.59
N TYR A 58 -10.84 -15.93 -19.22
CA TYR A 58 -10.89 -16.09 -20.67
C TYR A 58 -12.19 -15.52 -21.26
N THR A 59 -13.35 -15.94 -20.74
CA THR A 59 -14.64 -15.42 -21.21
C THR A 59 -14.80 -13.93 -20.93
N SER A 60 -14.27 -13.43 -19.82
CA SER A 60 -14.33 -12.00 -19.50
C SER A 60 -13.46 -11.15 -20.43
N ARG A 61 -12.31 -11.66 -20.87
CA ARG A 61 -11.46 -11.01 -21.87
C ARG A 61 -12.14 -10.93 -23.23
N ILE A 62 -12.68 -12.05 -23.73
CA ILE A 62 -13.35 -12.09 -25.05
C ILE A 62 -14.58 -11.19 -25.09
N LEU A 63 -15.34 -11.14 -24.00
CA LEU A 63 -16.55 -10.32 -23.91
C LEU A 63 -16.27 -8.88 -23.47
N ASN A 64 -15.00 -8.47 -23.37
CA ASN A 64 -14.58 -7.14 -22.93
C ASN A 64 -15.27 -6.69 -21.63
N ARG A 65 -15.34 -7.58 -20.64
CA ARG A 65 -16.05 -7.30 -19.39
C ARG A 65 -15.21 -6.42 -18.47
N THR A 66 -15.57 -5.15 -18.39
CA THR A 66 -15.03 -4.19 -17.40
C THR A 66 -15.54 -4.54 -15.99
N VAL A 67 -14.88 -4.01 -14.95
CA VAL A 67 -15.34 -4.17 -13.55
C VAL A 67 -16.75 -3.64 -13.37
N GLY A 68 -17.09 -2.48 -13.95
CA GLY A 68 -18.45 -1.93 -13.94
C GLY A 68 -19.47 -2.90 -14.54
N SER A 69 -19.18 -3.46 -15.72
CA SER A 69 -20.08 -4.43 -16.37
C SER A 69 -20.26 -5.72 -15.56
N GLN A 70 -19.19 -6.20 -14.90
CA GLN A 70 -19.25 -7.38 -14.05
C GLN A 70 -20.08 -7.11 -12.80
N PHE A 71 -19.93 -5.93 -12.21
CA PHE A 71 -20.74 -5.50 -11.08
C PHE A 71 -22.21 -5.45 -11.46
N ASN A 72 -22.57 -4.88 -12.61
CA ASN A 72 -23.96 -4.82 -13.09
C ASN A 72 -24.55 -6.24 -13.27
N ARG A 73 -23.75 -7.20 -13.76
CA ARG A 73 -24.18 -8.59 -13.87
C ARG A 73 -24.46 -9.24 -12.52
N VAL A 74 -23.64 -8.93 -11.50
CA VAL A 74 -23.87 -9.41 -10.12
C VAL A 74 -25.12 -8.76 -9.53
N VAL A 75 -25.31 -7.45 -9.74
CA VAL A 75 -26.50 -6.71 -9.30
C VAL A 75 -27.77 -7.27 -9.93
N ALA A 76 -27.75 -7.58 -11.23
CA ALA A 76 -28.90 -8.19 -11.91
C ALA A 76 -29.26 -9.56 -11.32
N LYS A 77 -28.27 -10.33 -10.87
CA LYS A 77 -28.47 -11.66 -10.28
C LYS A 77 -28.89 -11.61 -8.81
N TYR A 78 -28.38 -10.64 -8.05
CA TYR A 78 -28.52 -10.58 -6.59
C TYR A 78 -28.83 -9.17 -6.07
N PRO A 79 -29.87 -8.48 -6.57
CA PRO A 79 -30.06 -7.05 -6.32
C PRO A 79 -30.27 -6.71 -4.84
N ASN A 80 -31.00 -7.56 -4.12
CA ASN A 80 -31.36 -7.34 -2.72
C ASN A 80 -30.38 -8.02 -1.73
N LYS A 81 -29.34 -8.71 -2.24
CA LYS A 81 -28.32 -9.31 -1.37
C LYS A 81 -27.44 -8.21 -0.80
N VAL A 82 -27.06 -8.34 0.47
CA VAL A 82 -26.08 -7.45 1.11
C VAL A 82 -24.75 -7.57 0.36
N CYS A 83 -24.25 -6.44 -0.10
CA CYS A 83 -22.96 -6.29 -0.78
C CYS A 83 -21.84 -6.15 0.26
N PHE A 84 -22.01 -5.25 1.24
CA PHE A 84 -21.09 -5.09 2.37
C PHE A 84 -21.80 -4.53 3.61
N PHE A 85 -21.13 -4.66 4.75
CA PHE A 85 -21.50 -4.09 6.03
C PHE A 85 -20.54 -2.95 6.35
N TYR A 86 -21.03 -1.89 6.98
CA TYR A 86 -20.22 -0.80 7.50
C TYR A 86 -20.83 -0.37 8.82
N GLU A 87 -20.11 -0.59 9.93
CA GLU A 87 -20.67 -0.42 11.28
C GLU A 87 -22.02 -1.17 11.40
N ASP A 88 -23.09 -0.47 11.77
CA ASP A 88 -24.43 -1.03 11.89
C ASP A 88 -25.25 -0.99 10.57
N GLU A 89 -24.67 -0.47 9.49
CA GLU A 89 -25.31 -0.34 8.18
C GLU A 89 -25.11 -1.56 7.28
N LYS A 90 -26.12 -1.79 6.43
CA LYS A 90 -26.11 -2.84 5.40
C LYS A 90 -26.40 -2.21 4.05
N TRP A 91 -25.48 -2.39 3.10
CA TRP A 91 -25.64 -1.89 1.74
C TRP A 91 -25.88 -3.05 0.80
N THR A 92 -27.03 -3.07 0.14
CA THR A 92 -27.37 -4.07 -0.88
C THR A 92 -26.68 -3.76 -2.21
N PHE A 93 -26.52 -4.78 -3.08
CA PHE A 93 -26.00 -4.57 -4.43
C PHE A 93 -26.78 -3.49 -5.20
N ARG A 94 -28.12 -3.45 -5.06
CA ARG A 94 -28.97 -2.42 -5.67
C ARG A 94 -28.60 -1.01 -5.19
N GLN A 95 -28.45 -0.79 -3.88
CA GLN A 95 -28.11 0.52 -3.33
C GLN A 95 -26.73 1.00 -3.79
N VAL A 96 -25.72 0.12 -3.74
CA VAL A 96 -24.37 0.41 -4.23
C VAL A 96 -24.41 0.76 -5.73
N HIS A 97 -25.17 -0.01 -6.52
CA HIS A 97 -25.33 0.23 -7.96
C HIS A 97 -25.98 1.58 -8.27
N GLN A 98 -27.07 1.91 -7.58
CA GLN A 98 -27.80 3.17 -7.77
C GLN A 98 -26.94 4.38 -7.38
N PHE A 99 -26.18 4.29 -6.28
CA PHE A 99 -25.25 5.35 -5.89
C PHE A 99 -24.12 5.52 -6.92
N ALA A 100 -23.52 4.42 -7.38
CA ALA A 100 -22.49 4.46 -8.41
C ALA A 100 -23.01 5.08 -9.71
N ASN A 101 -24.24 4.77 -10.09
CA ASN A 101 -24.88 5.35 -11.26
C ASN A 101 -25.09 6.86 -11.12
N LYS A 102 -25.54 7.34 -9.96
CA LYS A 102 -25.66 8.77 -9.67
C LYS A 102 -24.34 9.51 -9.86
N VAL A 103 -23.25 8.93 -9.34
CA VAL A 103 -21.90 9.48 -9.50
C VAL A 103 -21.49 9.51 -10.98
N GLY A 104 -21.61 8.39 -11.69
CA GLY A 104 -21.27 8.33 -13.12
C GLY A 104 -22.08 9.32 -13.96
N ASN A 105 -23.39 9.43 -13.72
CA ASN A 105 -24.28 10.37 -14.42
C ASN A 105 -23.90 11.83 -14.13
N TYR A 106 -23.61 12.17 -12.88
CA TYR A 106 -23.17 13.52 -12.51
C TYR A 106 -21.88 13.92 -13.24
N PHE A 107 -20.83 13.10 -13.12
CA PHE A 107 -19.54 13.42 -13.73
C PHE A 107 -19.61 13.38 -15.27
N SER A 108 -20.39 12.47 -15.86
CA SER A 108 -20.68 12.49 -17.30
C SER A 108 -21.36 13.80 -17.73
N SER A 109 -22.35 14.27 -16.98
CA SER A 109 -23.05 15.55 -17.26
C SER A 109 -22.13 16.78 -17.14
N LYS A 110 -21.06 16.70 -16.35
CA LYS A 110 -20.01 17.72 -16.23
C LYS A 110 -18.92 17.61 -17.29
N GLY A 111 -19.06 16.66 -18.23
CA GLY A 111 -18.16 16.52 -19.37
C GLY A 111 -16.90 15.70 -19.08
N PHE A 112 -16.85 14.96 -17.97
CA PHE A 112 -15.77 14.00 -17.71
C PHE A 112 -15.90 12.81 -18.66
N ARG A 113 -14.77 12.35 -19.19
CA ARG A 113 -14.69 11.33 -20.24
C ARG A 113 -13.70 10.23 -19.88
N ASN A 114 -13.71 9.16 -20.66
CA ASN A 114 -12.75 8.07 -20.55
C ASN A 114 -11.30 8.61 -20.59
N GLY A 115 -10.47 8.15 -19.63
CA GLY A 115 -9.08 8.57 -19.45
C GLY A 115 -8.88 9.79 -18.56
N ASP A 116 -9.95 10.53 -18.23
CA ASP A 116 -9.86 11.63 -17.26
C ASP A 116 -9.58 11.09 -15.86
N VAL A 117 -8.83 11.83 -15.05
CA VAL A 117 -8.46 11.42 -13.70
C VAL A 117 -9.19 12.27 -12.67
N VAL A 118 -9.71 11.64 -11.62
CA VAL A 118 -10.32 12.33 -10.46
C VAL A 118 -9.66 11.82 -9.20
N CYS A 119 -9.04 12.69 -8.41
CA CYS A 119 -8.49 12.29 -7.12
C CYS A 119 -9.62 12.03 -6.13
N LEU A 120 -9.53 10.94 -5.39
CA LEU A 120 -10.45 10.55 -4.33
C LEU A 120 -9.67 10.53 -3.01
N PHE A 121 -9.96 11.50 -2.14
CA PHE A 121 -9.31 11.69 -0.85
C PHE A 121 -10.37 11.69 0.26
N MET A 122 -10.75 10.49 0.69
CA MET A 122 -11.86 10.25 1.62
C MET A 122 -11.49 9.13 2.58
N GLU A 123 -11.93 9.23 3.83
CA GLU A 123 -11.81 8.12 4.78
C GLU A 123 -12.73 6.95 4.40
N ASN A 124 -12.54 5.82 5.08
CA ASN A 124 -13.39 4.66 4.88
C ASN A 124 -14.84 5.04 5.22
N CYS A 125 -15.70 4.99 4.22
CA CYS A 125 -17.14 5.21 4.35
C CYS A 125 -17.88 4.33 3.33
N PRO A 126 -19.18 4.07 3.53
CA PRO A 126 -19.97 3.23 2.62
C PRO A 126 -19.98 3.73 1.17
N GLU A 127 -19.91 5.04 0.99
CA GLU A 127 -19.99 5.69 -0.31
C GLU A 127 -18.68 5.66 -1.08
N TYR A 128 -17.56 5.35 -0.42
CA TYR A 128 -16.24 5.28 -1.06
C TYR A 128 -16.24 4.32 -2.25
N ILE A 129 -16.76 3.10 -2.06
CA ILE A 129 -16.81 2.06 -3.10
C ILE A 129 -17.67 2.48 -4.30
N PRO A 130 -18.96 2.83 -4.13
CA PRO A 130 -19.78 3.22 -5.26
C PRO A 130 -19.30 4.54 -5.91
N MET A 131 -18.57 5.41 -5.20
CA MET A 131 -18.02 6.63 -5.79
C MET A 131 -16.94 6.35 -6.84
N TRP A 132 -15.91 5.57 -6.50
CA TRP A 132 -14.89 5.23 -7.49
C TRP A 132 -15.46 4.30 -8.58
N LEU A 133 -16.41 3.41 -8.23
CA LEU A 133 -17.08 2.55 -9.20
C LEU A 133 -17.87 3.39 -10.21
N GLY A 134 -18.60 4.41 -9.77
CA GLY A 134 -19.37 5.31 -10.62
C GLY A 134 -18.51 6.07 -11.63
N LEU A 135 -17.35 6.58 -11.17
CA LEU A 135 -16.35 7.18 -12.05
C LEU A 135 -15.83 6.15 -13.08
N SER A 136 -15.48 4.94 -12.64
CA SER A 136 -14.96 3.90 -13.53
C SER A 136 -15.98 3.45 -14.60
N LYS A 137 -17.29 3.51 -14.31
CA LYS A 137 -18.36 3.18 -15.26
C LYS A 137 -18.40 4.12 -16.47
N ILE A 138 -17.89 5.35 -16.34
CA ILE A 138 -17.77 6.30 -17.45
C ILE A 138 -16.33 6.40 -17.99
N GLY A 139 -15.44 5.51 -17.52
CA GLY A 139 -14.04 5.43 -17.93
C GLY A 139 -13.14 6.48 -17.27
N VAL A 140 -13.66 7.21 -16.28
CA VAL A 140 -12.86 8.11 -15.46
C VAL A 140 -12.05 7.28 -14.47
N ILE A 141 -10.78 7.63 -14.30
CA ILE A 141 -9.80 6.93 -13.49
C ILE A 141 -9.75 7.61 -12.11
N PRO A 142 -10.37 7.04 -11.07
CA PRO A 142 -10.18 7.50 -9.70
C PRO A 142 -8.74 7.27 -9.23
N ALA A 143 -8.09 8.31 -8.70
CA ALA A 143 -6.80 8.21 -8.01
C ALA A 143 -7.03 8.16 -6.49
N LEU A 144 -6.80 7.01 -5.89
CA LEU A 144 -7.13 6.70 -4.49
C LEU A 144 -6.00 7.17 -3.57
N ILE A 145 -6.14 8.34 -2.98
CA ILE A 145 -5.09 8.97 -2.17
C ILE A 145 -5.22 8.53 -0.70
N ASN A 146 -4.09 8.14 -0.08
CA ASN A 146 -4.04 7.81 1.35
C ASN A 146 -4.40 9.05 2.20
N THR A 147 -5.43 8.94 3.03
CA THR A 147 -5.99 10.02 3.86
C THR A 147 -5.05 10.54 4.94
N ASN A 148 -3.96 9.84 5.22
CA ASN A 148 -2.94 10.30 6.17
C ASN A 148 -1.98 11.34 5.58
N LEU A 149 -1.89 11.46 4.25
CA LEU A 149 -0.94 12.37 3.61
C LEU A 149 -1.24 13.84 3.94
N ARG A 150 -0.20 14.64 4.14
CA ARG A 150 -0.29 16.06 4.50
C ARG A 150 0.60 16.91 3.61
N ALA A 151 0.32 18.21 3.60
CA ALA A 151 1.16 19.25 2.99
C ALA A 151 1.75 18.85 1.62
N GLN A 152 3.08 18.89 1.48
CA GLN A 152 3.77 18.68 0.21
C GLN A 152 3.55 17.28 -0.37
N SER A 153 3.44 16.23 0.47
CA SER A 153 3.21 14.85 0.01
C SER A 153 1.79 14.66 -0.54
N LEU A 154 0.79 15.31 0.08
CA LEU A 154 -0.57 15.35 -0.46
C LEU A 154 -0.65 16.16 -1.76
N LYS A 155 -0.06 17.36 -1.78
CA LYS A 155 0.03 18.20 -3.00
C LYS A 155 0.65 17.43 -4.15
N HIS A 156 1.78 16.78 -3.93
CA HIS A 156 2.45 15.98 -4.94
C HIS A 156 1.56 14.84 -5.47
N SER A 157 0.88 14.12 -4.57
CA SER A 157 0.00 13.01 -4.96
C SER A 157 -1.16 13.47 -5.86
N ILE A 158 -1.69 14.67 -5.62
CA ILE A 158 -2.71 15.28 -6.45
C ILE A 158 -2.14 15.70 -7.82
N GLU A 159 -0.98 16.37 -7.82
CA GLU A 159 -0.39 16.96 -9.03
C GLU A 159 0.18 15.91 -10.00
N ILE A 160 0.79 14.84 -9.49
CA ILE A 160 1.49 13.84 -10.31
C ILE A 160 0.55 13.11 -11.30
N VAL A 161 -0.74 13.01 -10.98
CA VAL A 161 -1.73 12.34 -11.83
C VAL A 161 -2.47 13.29 -12.77
N ASN A 162 -2.14 14.60 -12.75
CA ASN A 162 -2.78 15.64 -13.56
C ASN A 162 -4.32 15.53 -13.55
N CYS A 163 -4.91 15.49 -12.36
CA CYS A 163 -6.34 15.27 -12.20
C CYS A 163 -7.20 16.43 -12.73
N LYS A 164 -8.39 16.11 -13.25
CA LYS A 164 -9.42 17.08 -13.65
C LYS A 164 -10.36 17.48 -12.52
N ALA A 165 -10.38 16.74 -11.42
CA ALA A 165 -11.15 17.08 -10.22
C ALA A 165 -10.57 16.41 -8.98
N VAL A 166 -10.93 16.94 -7.81
CA VAL A 166 -10.73 16.27 -6.53
C VAL A 166 -12.06 16.11 -5.82
N ILE A 167 -12.34 14.89 -5.36
CA ILE A 167 -13.40 14.60 -4.41
C ILE A 167 -12.74 14.34 -3.04
N TYR A 168 -13.20 15.04 -2.01
CA TYR A 168 -12.71 14.86 -0.66
C TYR A 168 -13.83 14.65 0.36
N GLY A 169 -13.51 13.95 1.45
CA GLY A 169 -14.43 13.77 2.58
C GLY A 169 -14.31 14.92 3.54
N GLU A 170 -15.43 15.44 4.03
CA GLU A 170 -15.44 16.66 4.84
C GLU A 170 -14.64 16.54 6.15
N ASP A 171 -14.55 15.33 6.73
CA ASP A 171 -13.76 15.03 7.95
C ASP A 171 -12.28 15.38 7.82
N ILE A 172 -11.75 15.40 6.60
CA ILE A 172 -10.35 15.71 6.28
C ILE A 172 -10.19 16.99 5.47
N SER A 173 -11.19 17.88 5.51
CA SER A 173 -11.21 19.17 4.82
C SER A 173 -9.98 20.04 5.13
N GLN A 174 -9.45 19.99 6.36
CA GLN A 174 -8.27 20.76 6.75
C GLN A 174 -7.04 20.43 5.87
N ALA A 175 -6.82 19.15 5.55
CA ALA A 175 -5.68 18.75 4.72
C ALA A 175 -5.82 19.28 3.28
N ILE A 176 -7.06 19.42 2.77
CA ILE A 176 -7.33 20.06 1.48
C ILE A 176 -7.09 21.58 1.56
N GLN A 177 -7.51 22.25 2.64
CA GLN A 177 -7.22 23.67 2.84
C GLN A 177 -5.70 23.94 2.88
N ASP A 178 -4.95 23.07 3.54
CA ASP A 178 -3.50 23.17 3.63
C ASP A 178 -2.86 23.10 2.24
N VAL A 179 -3.26 22.17 1.36
CA VAL A 179 -2.69 22.12 0.00
C VAL A 179 -3.16 23.24 -0.92
N ILE A 180 -4.38 23.76 -0.73
CA ILE A 180 -4.84 24.99 -1.40
C ILE A 180 -3.91 26.15 -1.03
N SER A 181 -3.55 26.29 0.26
CA SER A 181 -2.62 27.33 0.72
C SER A 181 -1.21 27.20 0.12
N LEU A 182 -0.81 25.98 -0.28
CA LEU A 182 0.43 25.70 -1.00
C LEU A 182 0.33 25.92 -2.52
N GLY A 183 -0.76 26.52 -3.00
CA GLY A 183 -1.00 26.83 -4.42
C GLY A 183 -1.52 25.66 -5.25
N CYS A 184 -1.88 24.53 -4.65
CA CYS A 184 -2.52 23.42 -5.34
C CYS A 184 -4.01 23.71 -5.61
N LEU A 185 -4.63 22.98 -6.55
CA LEU A 185 -6.08 23.00 -6.82
C LEU A 185 -6.67 24.34 -7.32
N SER A 186 -5.84 25.32 -7.68
CA SER A 186 -6.30 26.65 -8.12
C SER A 186 -7.14 26.65 -9.41
N LYS A 187 -7.05 25.61 -10.23
CA LYS A 187 -7.73 25.49 -11.54
C LYS A 187 -8.59 24.25 -11.67
N VAL A 188 -8.76 23.50 -10.58
CA VAL A 188 -9.38 22.17 -10.60
C VAL A 188 -10.64 22.21 -9.72
N PRO A 189 -11.81 21.79 -10.21
CA PRO A 189 -13.01 21.73 -9.38
C PRO A 189 -12.82 20.76 -8.20
N ILE A 190 -13.28 21.21 -7.04
CA ILE A 190 -13.23 20.45 -5.78
C ILE A 190 -14.65 20.11 -5.36
N PHE A 191 -14.86 18.87 -4.94
CA PHE A 191 -16.14 18.33 -4.50
C PHE A 191 -16.00 17.84 -3.05
N SER A 192 -16.81 18.38 -2.13
CA SER A 192 -16.89 17.89 -0.76
C SER A 192 -18.00 16.86 -0.64
N TYR A 193 -17.74 15.76 0.06
CA TYR A 193 -18.74 14.76 0.40
C TYR A 193 -18.87 14.64 1.93
N ALA A 194 -20.09 14.91 2.41
CA ALA A 194 -20.55 14.62 3.76
C ALA A 194 -22.05 14.29 3.69
N ARG A 195 -22.50 13.29 4.45
CA ARG A 195 -23.91 12.85 4.41
C ARG A 195 -24.89 13.91 4.90
N ASP A 196 -24.47 14.73 5.85
CA ASP A 196 -25.20 15.89 6.37
C ASP A 196 -25.15 17.10 5.42
N GLY A 197 -24.36 17.02 4.35
CA GLY A 197 -24.17 18.10 3.39
C GLY A 197 -23.25 19.22 3.87
N THR A 198 -22.48 19.01 4.94
CA THR A 198 -21.52 20.00 5.42
C THR A 198 -20.41 20.25 4.38
N VAL A 199 -20.02 21.52 4.23
CA VAL A 199 -18.93 21.96 3.34
C VAL A 199 -18.14 23.09 4.00
N SER A 200 -16.92 22.83 4.46
CA SER A 200 -16.06 23.88 5.06
C SER A 200 -15.33 24.74 4.03
N ILE A 201 -15.07 24.21 2.83
CA ILE A 201 -14.33 24.92 1.78
C ILE A 201 -15.32 25.60 0.84
N LYS A 202 -15.40 26.93 0.88
CA LYS A 202 -16.39 27.73 0.13
C LYS A 202 -16.39 27.50 -1.39
N SER A 203 -15.24 27.18 -1.99
CA SER A 203 -15.11 26.90 -3.42
C SER A 203 -15.50 25.47 -3.80
N ALA A 204 -15.72 24.58 -2.82
CA ALA A 204 -16.08 23.20 -3.06
C ALA A 204 -17.58 23.05 -3.36
N THR A 205 -17.90 22.16 -4.30
CA THR A 205 -19.28 21.77 -4.58
C THR A 205 -19.74 20.73 -3.57
N ASN A 206 -20.93 20.91 -2.98
CA ASN A 206 -21.57 19.90 -2.13
C ASN A 206 -21.99 18.69 -2.96
N LEU A 207 -21.17 17.63 -2.96
CA LEU A 207 -21.39 16.44 -3.77
C LEU A 207 -22.60 15.65 -3.29
N ALA A 208 -22.81 15.54 -1.97
CA ALA A 208 -23.96 14.82 -1.42
C ALA A 208 -25.28 15.44 -1.90
N ALA A 209 -25.39 16.77 -1.86
CA ALA A 209 -26.56 17.48 -2.33
C ALA A 209 -26.81 17.26 -3.83
N VAL A 210 -25.80 17.39 -4.69
CA VAL A 210 -26.00 17.24 -6.15
C VAL A 210 -26.33 15.80 -6.55
N LEU A 211 -25.84 14.80 -5.83
CA LEU A 211 -26.14 13.38 -6.14
C LEU A 211 -27.59 12.99 -5.79
N THR A 212 -28.30 13.77 -4.96
CA THR A 212 -29.70 13.47 -4.61
C THR A 212 -30.61 13.48 -5.85
N SER A 213 -30.40 14.45 -6.75
CA SER A 213 -31.20 14.67 -7.97
C SER A 213 -30.68 13.94 -9.22
N CYS A 214 -29.54 13.26 -9.12
CA CYS A 214 -28.97 12.52 -10.25
C CYS A 214 -29.75 11.23 -10.55
N SER A 215 -29.81 10.86 -11.84
CA SER A 215 -30.44 9.61 -12.26
C SER A 215 -29.74 8.39 -11.65
N ILE A 216 -30.55 7.38 -11.30
CA ILE A 216 -30.10 6.07 -10.84
C ILE A 216 -29.88 5.07 -11.99
N ASP A 217 -30.20 5.46 -13.22
CA ASP A 217 -30.03 4.62 -14.41
C ASP A 217 -28.55 4.47 -14.77
N GLU A 218 -28.22 3.41 -15.51
CA GLU A 218 -26.84 3.15 -15.90
C GLU A 218 -26.28 4.29 -16.76
N PRO A 219 -25.13 4.88 -16.39
CA PRO A 219 -24.53 5.95 -17.18
C PRO A 219 -24.05 5.40 -18.52
N ILE A 220 -24.32 6.14 -19.59
CA ILE A 220 -23.85 5.80 -20.93
C ILE A 220 -22.48 6.47 -21.14
N PRO A 221 -21.38 5.71 -21.23
CA PRO A 221 -20.07 6.30 -21.47
C PRO A 221 -19.99 6.86 -22.89
N GLY A 222 -19.32 8.01 -23.05
CA GLY A 222 -19.15 8.65 -24.37
C GLY A 222 -18.28 7.84 -25.35
N LYS A 223 -17.56 6.82 -24.88
CA LYS A 223 -16.78 5.87 -25.68
C LYS A 223 -16.86 4.47 -25.05
N ARG A 224 -16.62 3.44 -25.85
CA ARG A 224 -16.51 2.06 -25.36
C ARG A 224 -15.30 1.93 -24.43
N ILE A 225 -15.54 1.50 -23.20
CA ILE A 225 -14.50 1.23 -22.20
C ILE A 225 -14.00 -0.21 -22.37
N ASN A 226 -12.69 -0.42 -22.31
CA ASN A 226 -12.09 -1.74 -22.40
C ASN A 226 -11.67 -2.28 -21.03
N TYR A 227 -11.62 -3.60 -20.87
CA TYR A 227 -11.17 -4.23 -19.63
C TYR A 227 -9.67 -4.00 -19.34
N THR A 228 -8.91 -3.53 -20.35
CA THR A 228 -7.50 -3.16 -20.25
C THR A 228 -7.29 -1.68 -19.93
N ASP A 229 -8.35 -0.86 -19.95
CA ASP A 229 -8.23 0.55 -19.60
C ASP A 229 -7.89 0.67 -18.10
N PRO A 230 -7.09 1.66 -17.68
CA PRO A 230 -6.82 1.89 -16.28
C PRO A 230 -8.12 2.10 -15.50
N ILE A 231 -8.28 1.39 -14.39
CA ILE A 231 -9.49 1.48 -13.57
C ILE A 231 -9.31 2.40 -12.36
N VAL A 232 -8.17 2.33 -11.70
CA VAL A 232 -7.84 3.14 -10.52
C VAL A 232 -6.34 3.41 -10.51
N TYR A 233 -5.92 4.53 -9.94
CA TYR A 233 -4.53 4.72 -9.51
C TYR A 233 -4.44 4.54 -7.99
N MET A 234 -3.51 3.69 -7.56
CA MET A 234 -3.15 3.50 -6.14
C MET A 234 -1.73 4.01 -5.91
N TYR A 235 -1.46 4.65 -4.77
CA TYR A 235 -0.15 5.21 -4.53
C TYR A 235 0.75 4.25 -3.75
N THR A 236 2.03 4.20 -4.10
CA THR A 236 3.05 3.49 -3.30
C THR A 236 4.16 4.44 -2.89
N SER A 237 4.59 4.37 -1.63
CA SER A 237 5.73 5.12 -1.14
C SER A 237 7.00 4.59 -1.83
N GLY A 238 7.63 5.41 -2.66
CA GLY A 238 8.89 5.07 -3.31
C GLY A 238 10.09 5.25 -2.37
N THR A 239 11.24 4.65 -2.71
CA THR A 239 12.53 4.93 -2.07
C THR A 239 13.01 6.37 -2.26
N THR A 240 12.44 7.08 -3.25
CA THR A 240 12.77 8.45 -3.63
C THR A 240 11.91 9.52 -2.92
N GLY A 241 11.32 9.18 -1.77
CA GLY A 241 10.61 10.13 -0.90
C GLY A 241 9.12 10.33 -1.21
N LEU A 242 8.72 10.56 -2.46
CA LEU A 242 7.33 10.94 -2.79
C LEU A 242 6.44 9.78 -3.30
N PRO A 243 5.13 9.76 -3.00
CA PRO A 243 4.20 8.71 -3.44
C PRO A 243 4.01 8.64 -4.96
N LYS A 244 3.90 7.42 -5.50
CA LYS A 244 3.80 7.15 -6.96
C LYS A 244 2.48 6.51 -7.34
N ALA A 245 1.79 7.02 -8.35
CA ALA A 245 0.57 6.42 -8.88
C ALA A 245 0.85 5.10 -9.61
N ALA A 246 0.08 4.05 -9.28
CA ALA A 246 0.21 2.70 -9.81
C ALA A 246 -0.42 2.60 -11.21
N ASP A 247 0.35 3.05 -12.19
CA ASP A 247 0.52 2.41 -13.49
C ASP A 247 2.04 2.47 -13.71
N PHE A 248 2.77 1.39 -13.39
CA PHE A 248 4.23 1.44 -13.37
C PHE A 248 4.79 1.52 -14.79
N LYS A 249 4.89 2.75 -15.32
CA LYS A 249 5.55 3.06 -16.59
C LYS A 249 7.07 3.22 -16.45
N GLY A 250 7.60 3.02 -15.25
CA GLY A 250 8.99 3.27 -14.86
C GLY A 250 9.12 4.40 -13.83
N TYR A 251 10.33 4.54 -13.27
CA TYR A 251 10.77 5.70 -12.51
C TYR A 251 11.16 6.83 -13.48
N ALA A 252 11.14 8.07 -12.97
CA ALA A 252 11.69 9.22 -13.70
C ALA A 252 13.16 9.00 -14.12
N ASP A 253 13.89 8.18 -13.36
CA ASP A 253 15.19 7.64 -13.73
C ASP A 253 15.03 6.25 -14.43
N PRO A 254 15.36 6.13 -15.73
CA PRO A 254 15.35 4.86 -16.43
C PRO A 254 16.26 3.79 -15.80
N ALA A 255 17.34 4.18 -15.12
CA ALA A 255 18.24 3.24 -14.45
C ALA A 255 17.57 2.62 -13.20
N ALA A 256 16.89 3.41 -12.38
CA ALA A 256 16.06 2.91 -11.28
C ALA A 256 14.91 1.99 -11.74
N THR A 257 14.40 2.19 -12.97
CA THR A 257 13.42 1.27 -13.58
C THR A 257 14.03 -0.07 -13.91
N LYS A 258 15.16 -0.06 -14.61
CA LYS A 258 15.88 -1.28 -14.96
C LYS A 258 16.31 -2.05 -13.71
N SER A 259 16.69 -1.37 -12.63
CA SER A 259 17.13 -2.03 -11.40
C SER A 259 16.01 -2.78 -10.67
N LYS A 260 14.73 -2.55 -10.99
CA LYS A 260 13.60 -3.34 -10.45
C LYS A 260 13.36 -4.66 -11.16
N PHE A 261 13.86 -4.84 -12.37
CA PHE A 261 13.77 -6.10 -13.08
C PHE A 261 15.14 -6.80 -13.03
N ALA A 262 15.15 -8.02 -12.49
CA ALA A 262 16.28 -8.90 -12.61
C ALA A 262 16.05 -9.78 -13.84
N HIS A 263 17.07 -9.91 -14.68
CA HIS A 263 17.05 -10.77 -15.87
C HIS A 263 17.97 -11.96 -15.64
N ASP A 264 17.67 -13.08 -16.29
CA ASP A 264 18.53 -14.27 -16.30
C ASP A 264 18.80 -14.83 -14.88
N VAL A 265 17.80 -14.83 -14.00
CA VAL A 265 17.92 -15.18 -12.58
C VAL A 265 18.01 -16.70 -12.38
N LEU A 266 17.08 -17.46 -12.93
CA LEU A 266 17.10 -18.92 -12.88
C LEU A 266 17.58 -19.51 -14.21
N TRP A 267 17.21 -18.89 -15.33
CA TRP A 267 17.69 -19.25 -16.66
C TRP A 267 17.65 -18.06 -17.62
N LYS A 268 18.41 -18.17 -18.72
CA LYS A 268 18.49 -17.13 -19.73
C LYS A 268 17.12 -16.79 -20.33
N GLY A 269 16.77 -15.51 -20.34
CA GLY A 269 15.53 -14.94 -20.88
C GLY A 269 14.42 -14.76 -19.85
N ASP A 270 14.57 -15.24 -18.61
CA ASP A 270 13.59 -14.96 -17.56
C ASP A 270 13.71 -13.51 -17.04
N ILE A 271 12.61 -13.03 -16.44
CA ILE A 271 12.51 -11.70 -15.86
C ILE A 271 11.79 -11.82 -14.52
N PHE A 272 12.42 -11.34 -13.47
CA PHE A 272 11.89 -11.31 -12.11
C PHE A 272 11.73 -9.86 -11.63
N PHE A 273 10.65 -9.60 -10.91
CA PHE A 273 10.42 -8.30 -10.28
C PHE A 273 11.00 -8.27 -8.86
N ARG A 274 11.88 -7.30 -8.56
CA ARG A 274 12.44 -7.09 -7.23
C ARG A 274 11.46 -6.30 -6.36
N THR A 275 10.80 -7.00 -5.43
CA THR A 275 9.87 -6.40 -4.45
C THR A 275 10.56 -5.37 -3.56
N GLY A 276 11.83 -5.64 -3.19
CA GLY A 276 12.58 -4.84 -2.20
C GLY A 276 12.38 -5.33 -0.76
N ASP A 277 11.80 -6.50 -0.58
CA ASP A 277 11.65 -7.18 0.71
C ASP A 277 12.66 -8.32 0.83
N SER A 278 13.33 -8.41 1.97
CA SER A 278 14.13 -9.54 2.40
C SER A 278 13.23 -10.51 3.15
N MET A 279 13.26 -11.78 2.73
CA MET A 279 12.50 -12.87 3.35
C MET A 279 13.48 -13.96 3.80
N VAL A 280 13.11 -14.72 4.83
CA VAL A 280 13.81 -15.94 5.26
C VAL A 280 12.85 -17.11 5.10
N MET A 281 13.33 -18.23 4.59
CA MET A 281 12.56 -19.47 4.49
C MET A 281 13.03 -20.44 5.58
N ASP A 282 12.11 -21.06 6.31
CA ASP A 282 12.44 -22.12 7.26
C ASP A 282 12.61 -23.49 6.57
N GLU A 283 12.95 -24.52 7.37
CA GLU A 283 13.14 -25.89 6.88
C GLU A 283 11.86 -26.56 6.35
N PHE A 284 10.68 -26.01 6.66
CA PHE A 284 9.38 -26.50 6.18
C PHE A 284 8.90 -25.75 4.93
N GLY A 285 9.66 -24.77 4.44
CA GLY A 285 9.33 -23.97 3.26
C GLY A 285 8.40 -22.79 3.54
N TYR A 286 8.18 -22.41 4.81
CA TYR A 286 7.45 -21.20 5.15
C TYR A 286 8.35 -19.98 5.02
N PHE A 287 7.83 -18.92 4.39
CA PHE A 287 8.52 -17.65 4.27
C PHE A 287 8.11 -16.68 5.36
N TYR A 288 9.12 -16.09 6.00
CA TYR A 288 9.00 -15.06 7.02
C TYR A 288 9.59 -13.76 6.50
N PHE A 289 8.90 -12.66 6.75
CA PHE A 289 9.45 -11.34 6.47
C PHE A 289 10.63 -11.06 7.40
N ASN A 290 11.74 -10.57 6.84
CA ASN A 290 12.94 -10.23 7.60
C ASN A 290 13.16 -8.71 7.64
N ASP A 291 13.32 -8.06 6.49
CA ASP A 291 13.53 -6.60 6.43
C ASP A 291 13.26 -6.01 5.03
N ARG A 292 13.41 -4.70 4.88
CA ARG A 292 13.42 -3.98 3.59
C ARG A 292 14.84 -3.80 3.06
N CYS A 293 15.00 -3.90 1.75
CA CYS A 293 16.22 -3.49 1.06
C CYS A 293 16.12 -2.02 0.60
N GLY A 294 16.98 -1.14 1.13
CA GLY A 294 17.10 0.28 0.73
C GLY A 294 16.75 1.28 1.84
N ASP A 295 16.58 2.56 1.48
CA ASP A 295 16.33 3.69 2.40
C ASP A 295 14.86 3.85 2.83
N THR A 296 14.24 2.74 3.21
CA THR A 296 12.86 2.70 3.71
C THR A 296 12.74 1.75 4.88
N PHE A 297 11.89 2.06 5.85
CA PHE A 297 11.48 1.12 6.91
C PHE A 297 9.96 0.96 6.92
N ARG A 298 9.47 -0.10 7.56
CA ARG A 298 8.03 -0.38 7.68
C ARG A 298 7.59 -0.26 9.14
N TRP A 299 6.64 0.64 9.41
CA TRP A 299 6.09 0.85 10.76
C TRP A 299 4.57 0.69 10.73
N LYS A 300 4.01 -0.18 11.58
CA LYS A 300 2.56 -0.45 11.64
C LYS A 300 1.94 -0.72 10.25
N SER A 301 2.64 -1.53 9.45
CA SER A 301 2.29 -1.87 8.07
C SER A 301 2.38 -0.74 7.02
N GLU A 302 2.87 0.44 7.39
CA GLU A 302 3.09 1.56 6.47
C GLU A 302 4.56 1.65 6.05
N ASN A 303 4.79 2.01 4.79
CA ASN A 303 6.15 2.21 4.27
C ASN A 303 6.58 3.66 4.45
N VAL A 304 7.71 3.87 5.12
CA VAL A 304 8.27 5.19 5.40
C VAL A 304 9.59 5.37 4.65
N SER A 305 9.71 6.43 3.86
CA SER A 305 10.97 6.82 3.23
C SER A 305 11.79 7.65 4.19
N THR A 306 13.05 7.25 4.45
CA THR A 306 13.91 8.02 5.36
C THR A 306 14.23 9.40 4.77
N ALA A 307 14.46 9.47 3.45
CA ALA A 307 14.76 10.72 2.76
C ALA A 307 13.61 11.75 2.82
N GLU A 308 12.34 11.29 2.75
CA GLU A 308 11.19 12.19 2.91
C GLU A 308 11.15 12.80 4.32
N VAL A 309 11.34 11.96 5.33
CA VAL A 309 11.32 12.40 6.73
C VAL A 309 12.54 13.29 7.05
N GLU A 310 13.72 12.96 6.54
CA GLU A 310 14.95 13.76 6.65
C GLU A 310 14.75 15.16 6.04
N ALA A 311 14.20 15.24 4.83
CA ALA A 311 13.94 16.52 4.17
C ALA A 311 12.96 17.39 4.99
N VAL A 312 11.94 16.79 5.60
CA VAL A 312 11.00 17.52 6.47
C VAL A 312 11.67 17.97 7.76
N ILE A 313 12.40 17.09 8.44
CA ILE A 313 13.10 17.42 9.69
C ILE A 313 14.12 18.51 9.47
N SER A 314 14.93 18.42 8.42
CA SER A 314 15.93 19.44 8.08
C SER A 314 15.27 20.80 7.87
N ASN A 315 14.14 20.88 7.17
CA ASN A 315 13.39 22.14 7.01
C ASN A 315 12.75 22.66 8.31
N ILE A 316 12.39 21.77 9.25
CA ILE A 316 11.84 22.18 10.55
C ILE A 316 12.94 22.72 11.46
N CYS A 317 14.12 22.12 11.39
CA CYS A 317 15.26 22.41 12.26
C CYS A 317 16.28 23.37 11.61
N ASP A 318 15.82 24.32 10.79
CA ASP A 318 16.67 25.36 10.17
C ASP A 318 17.87 24.81 9.40
N LEU A 319 17.63 23.78 8.58
CA LEU A 319 18.60 23.08 7.73
C LEU A 319 19.72 22.35 8.49
N LYS A 320 19.48 21.98 9.75
CA LYS A 320 20.37 21.07 10.49
C LYS A 320 20.45 19.70 9.81
N ASP A 321 21.64 19.10 9.88
CA ASP A 321 21.88 17.74 9.42
C ASP A 321 21.09 16.74 10.27
N CYS A 322 20.45 15.78 9.60
CA CYS A 322 19.74 14.71 10.26
C CYS A 322 19.81 13.40 9.48
N VAL A 323 19.69 12.29 10.21
CA VAL A 323 19.61 10.93 9.65
C VAL A 323 18.38 10.25 10.24
N VAL A 324 17.55 9.68 9.37
CA VAL A 324 16.36 8.93 9.78
C VAL A 324 16.54 7.46 9.45
N TYR A 325 16.14 6.60 10.39
CA TYR A 325 16.28 5.16 10.26
C TYR A 325 15.24 4.42 11.11
N GLY A 326 15.07 3.13 10.85
CA GLY A 326 14.12 2.28 11.55
C GLY A 326 14.77 1.49 12.69
N VAL A 327 14.25 1.63 13.91
CA VAL A 327 14.69 0.88 15.10
C VAL A 327 13.66 -0.13 15.55
N GLN A 328 14.10 -1.28 16.07
CA GLN A 328 13.19 -2.33 16.54
C GLN A 328 12.79 -2.08 17.99
N ILE A 329 11.48 -2.16 18.29
CA ILE A 329 10.97 -2.13 19.65
C ILE A 329 10.52 -3.55 20.00
N PRO A 330 10.96 -4.12 21.14
CA PRO A 330 10.51 -5.44 21.57
C PRO A 330 8.98 -5.56 21.58
N GLY A 331 8.46 -6.69 21.11
CA GLY A 331 7.03 -6.97 21.09
C GLY A 331 6.22 -6.22 20.00
N THR A 332 6.89 -5.56 19.04
CA THR A 332 6.22 -4.87 17.92
C THR A 332 6.64 -5.43 16.56
N GLU A 333 5.72 -5.35 15.58
CA GLU A 333 6.03 -5.68 14.19
C GLU A 333 6.59 -4.47 13.44
N GLY A 334 7.63 -4.71 12.65
CA GLY A 334 8.31 -3.68 11.86
C GLY A 334 9.36 -2.90 12.65
N ARG A 335 9.69 -1.70 12.16
CA ARG A 335 10.71 -0.81 12.73
C ARG A 335 10.11 0.57 12.95
N ALA A 336 10.22 1.12 14.15
CA ALA A 336 9.78 2.47 14.48
C ALA A 336 10.75 3.52 13.92
N GLY A 337 10.23 4.67 13.52
CA GLY A 337 11.07 5.77 13.04
C GLY A 337 11.91 6.37 14.16
N MET A 338 13.20 6.54 13.91
CA MET A 338 14.14 7.28 14.75
C MET A 338 14.85 8.35 13.91
N ALA A 339 15.02 9.54 14.47
CA ALA A 339 15.79 10.62 13.85
C ALA A 339 16.96 11.04 14.75
N THR A 340 18.16 11.07 14.20
CA THR A 340 19.33 11.70 14.84
C THR A 340 19.54 13.07 14.21
N ILE A 341 19.58 14.13 15.02
CA ILE A 341 19.66 15.52 14.60
C ILE A 341 20.89 16.17 15.24
N VAL A 342 21.67 16.92 14.45
CA VAL A 342 22.80 17.71 14.96
C VAL A 342 22.27 18.99 15.61
N ASP A 343 22.43 19.13 16.93
CA ASP A 343 21.98 20.30 17.70
C ASP A 343 22.93 20.63 18.87
N PRO A 344 24.18 21.06 18.59
CA PRO A 344 25.17 21.33 19.63
C PRO A 344 24.76 22.45 20.60
N ASP A 345 23.96 23.42 20.12
CA ASP A 345 23.53 24.57 20.91
C ASP A 345 22.22 24.32 21.68
N SER A 346 21.64 23.11 21.57
CA SER A 346 20.34 22.77 22.18
C SER A 346 19.24 23.79 21.86
N ALA A 347 19.24 24.30 20.64
CA ALA A 347 18.35 25.40 20.21
C ALA A 347 16.96 24.90 19.79
N ILE A 348 16.77 23.59 19.58
CA ILE A 348 15.51 23.05 19.07
C ILE A 348 14.46 23.01 20.19
N ASN A 349 13.37 23.75 19.99
CA ASN A 349 12.17 23.64 20.82
C ASN A 349 11.37 22.39 20.44
N LEU A 350 11.28 21.42 21.36
CA LEU A 350 10.60 20.14 21.12
C LEU A 350 9.08 20.26 20.94
N GLU A 351 8.44 21.27 21.52
CA GLU A 351 7.01 21.49 21.37
C GLU A 351 6.69 22.02 19.96
N ASP A 352 7.45 23.02 19.50
CA ASP A 352 7.34 23.53 18.13
C ASP A 352 7.72 22.46 17.10
N PHE A 353 8.80 21.70 17.36
CA PHE A 353 9.22 20.58 16.52
C PHE A 353 8.11 19.54 16.36
N ALA A 354 7.49 19.09 17.46
CA ALA A 354 6.37 18.14 17.42
C ALA A 354 5.15 18.70 16.68
N PHE A 355 4.85 19.99 16.89
CA PHE A 355 3.75 20.68 16.22
C PHE A 355 3.97 20.74 14.70
N ARG A 356 5.15 21.18 14.26
CA ARG A 356 5.51 21.28 12.83
C ARG A 356 5.60 19.91 12.15
N LEU A 357 6.10 18.88 12.83
CA LEU A 357 6.08 17.50 12.33
C LEU A 357 4.64 17.02 12.11
N LYS A 358 3.75 17.22 13.08
CA LYS A 358 2.33 16.84 12.97
C LYS A 358 1.63 17.53 11.79
N LYS A 359 1.99 18.78 11.50
CA LYS A 359 1.44 19.54 10.37
C LYS A 359 1.93 19.01 9.01
N THR A 360 3.13 18.43 8.96
CA THR A 360 3.82 18.14 7.70
C THR A 360 3.83 16.65 7.34
N LEU A 361 3.97 15.76 8.33
CA LEU A 361 4.11 14.31 8.13
C LEU A 361 2.86 13.53 8.59
N PRO A 362 2.54 12.42 7.91
CA PRO A 362 1.53 11.48 8.38
C PRO A 362 1.93 10.85 9.71
N SER A 363 0.93 10.39 10.47
CA SER A 363 1.12 9.90 11.84
C SER A 363 2.17 8.79 11.97
N TYR A 364 2.23 7.88 10.99
CA TYR A 364 3.12 6.72 10.92
C TYR A 364 4.57 7.06 10.51
N ALA A 365 4.80 8.19 9.85
CA ALA A 365 6.14 8.59 9.38
C ALA A 365 6.88 9.49 10.37
N ARG A 366 6.17 10.04 11.36
CA ARG A 366 6.78 10.86 12.42
C ARG A 366 7.73 10.00 13.25
N PRO A 367 8.98 10.44 13.50
CA PRO A 367 9.90 9.71 14.35
C PRO A 367 9.32 9.51 15.75
N LEU A 368 9.27 8.26 16.19
CA LEU A 368 8.89 7.91 17.55
C LEU A 368 10.02 8.23 18.53
N PHE A 369 11.27 8.18 18.06
CA PHE A 369 12.45 8.58 18.81
C PHE A 369 13.20 9.71 18.11
N VAL A 370 13.73 10.64 18.90
CA VAL A 370 14.60 11.72 18.42
C VAL A 370 15.85 11.75 19.30
N ARG A 371 17.02 11.71 18.68
CA ARG A 371 18.33 11.81 19.32
C ARG A 371 18.97 13.13 18.90
N PHE A 372 19.48 13.89 19.87
CA PHE A 372 20.27 15.10 19.59
C PHE A 372 21.74 14.82 19.87
N THR A 373 22.59 15.17 18.91
CA THR A 373 24.04 14.96 18.99
C THR A 373 24.79 16.23 18.57
N ASN A 374 26.08 16.30 18.89
CA ASN A 374 26.92 17.44 18.55
C ASN A 374 27.43 17.39 17.10
N TYR A 375 27.59 16.17 16.54
CA TYR A 375 28.03 15.94 15.16
C TYR A 375 27.58 14.55 14.70
N ILE A 376 27.52 14.31 13.39
CA ILE A 376 27.30 12.97 12.83
C ILE A 376 28.54 12.59 12.02
N ASP A 377 29.09 11.41 12.30
CA ASP A 377 30.24 10.89 11.57
C ASP A 377 29.92 10.64 10.09
N LEU A 378 30.74 11.22 9.22
CA LEU A 378 30.75 10.96 7.79
C LEU A 378 31.71 9.79 7.51
N THR A 379 31.29 8.84 6.69
CA THR A 379 32.18 7.81 6.12
C THR A 379 33.24 8.46 5.23
N GLY A 380 34.32 7.73 4.90
CA GLY A 380 35.36 8.19 3.94
C GLY A 380 34.86 8.50 2.52
N THR A 381 33.57 8.30 2.24
CA THR A 381 32.88 8.70 0.99
C THR A 381 31.89 9.86 1.20
N PHE A 382 32.00 10.60 2.31
CA PHE A 382 31.11 11.70 2.72
C PHE A 382 29.63 11.30 2.87
N LYS A 383 29.33 10.00 3.08
CA LYS A 383 27.99 9.52 3.41
C LYS A 383 27.84 9.34 4.91
N LEU A 384 26.71 9.76 5.48
CA LEU A 384 26.37 9.62 6.90
C LEU A 384 26.35 8.13 7.31
N LYS A 385 27.02 7.77 8.42
CA LYS A 385 27.08 6.39 8.94
C LYS A 385 25.75 5.94 9.55
N LYS A 386 24.83 5.48 8.71
CA LYS A 386 23.48 5.06 9.12
C LYS A 386 23.43 3.71 9.87
N VAL A 387 24.35 2.79 9.58
CA VAL A 387 24.35 1.44 10.17
C VAL A 387 24.66 1.51 11.66
N ASP A 388 25.75 2.18 12.04
CA ASP A 388 26.17 2.35 13.43
C ASP A 388 25.03 3.00 14.26
N LEU A 389 24.42 4.08 13.75
CA LEU A 389 23.28 4.74 14.38
C LEU A 389 22.06 3.82 14.55
N GLN A 390 21.81 2.94 13.57
CA GLN A 390 20.70 1.99 13.62
C GLN A 390 20.94 0.86 14.62
N GLU A 391 22.18 0.40 14.79
CA GLU A 391 22.57 -0.62 15.77
C GLU A 391 22.58 -0.08 17.21
N GLU A 392 22.97 1.19 17.38
CA GLU A 392 22.86 1.91 18.65
C GLU A 392 21.39 2.13 19.02
N GLY A 393 20.58 2.56 18.05
CA GLY A 393 19.16 2.80 18.21
C GLY A 393 18.85 3.77 19.36
N PHE A 394 17.79 3.48 20.12
CA PHE A 394 17.39 4.25 21.30
C PHE A 394 17.98 3.70 22.61
N ASN A 395 19.02 2.85 22.55
CA ASN A 395 19.61 2.23 23.73
C ASN A 395 20.47 3.23 24.51
N ILE A 396 19.92 3.76 25.60
CA ILE A 396 20.56 4.75 26.47
C ILE A 396 21.83 4.26 27.18
N HIS A 397 22.12 2.96 27.19
CA HIS A 397 23.36 2.41 27.75
C HIS A 397 24.50 2.35 26.73
N LYS A 398 24.19 2.47 25.43
CA LYS A 398 25.18 2.48 24.36
C LYS A 398 25.58 3.89 23.92
N ILE A 399 24.73 4.88 24.20
CA ILE A 399 24.85 6.24 23.69
C ILE A 399 24.92 7.25 24.84
N GLN A 400 25.69 8.32 24.66
CA GLN A 400 25.78 9.43 25.62
C GLN A 400 24.83 10.59 25.28
N ASP A 401 24.28 10.58 24.06
CA ASP A 401 23.42 11.61 23.53
C ASP A 401 22.04 11.61 24.19
N SER A 402 21.38 12.78 24.20
CA SER A 402 20.02 12.88 24.71
C SER A 402 19.01 12.30 23.72
N VAL A 403 18.26 11.28 24.16
CA VAL A 403 17.17 10.66 23.40
C VAL A 403 15.83 11.05 23.99
N TYR A 404 14.87 11.28 23.10
CA TYR A 404 13.49 11.63 23.41
C TYR A 404 12.54 10.66 22.73
N PHE A 405 11.48 10.30 23.44
CA PHE A 405 10.40 9.44 22.96
C PHE A 405 9.11 10.24 22.79
N PHE A 406 8.39 10.03 21.69
CA PHE A 406 7.10 10.68 21.44
C PHE A 406 5.98 10.01 22.24
N HIS A 407 5.51 10.68 23.29
CA HIS A 407 4.43 10.17 24.12
C HIS A 407 3.06 10.53 23.52
N GLY A 408 2.45 9.60 22.77
CA GLY A 408 1.23 9.84 22.01
C GLY A 408 0.06 10.45 22.79
N ALA A 409 -0.16 10.02 24.05
CA ALA A 409 -1.25 10.54 24.89
C ALA A 409 -1.11 12.03 25.26
N HIS A 410 0.12 12.55 25.28
CA HIS A 410 0.42 13.94 25.62
C HIS A 410 0.86 14.75 24.40
N ASN A 411 0.92 14.12 23.23
CA ASN A 411 1.35 14.70 21.96
C ASN A 411 2.66 15.51 22.06
N LYS A 412 3.63 15.01 22.83
CA LYS A 412 4.91 15.67 23.11
C LYS A 412 6.08 14.68 23.18
N TYR A 413 7.27 15.17 22.90
CA TYR A 413 8.51 14.43 23.15
C TYR A 413 8.91 14.54 24.63
N VAL A 414 9.21 13.40 25.24
CA VAL A 414 9.70 13.31 26.63
C VAL A 414 11.09 12.67 26.62
N LYS A 415 11.97 13.11 27.52
CA LYS A 415 13.32 12.53 27.61
C LYS A 415 13.20 11.05 27.96
N LEU A 416 13.94 10.21 27.25
CA LEU A 416 14.02 8.78 27.49
C LEU A 416 14.94 8.53 28.68
N ASP A 417 14.36 8.40 29.86
CA ASP A 417 15.06 8.01 31.07
C ASP A 417 15.11 6.48 31.24
N GLU A 418 15.85 6.02 32.25
CA GLU A 418 16.02 4.62 32.62
C GLU A 418 14.66 3.91 32.82
N GLY A 419 13.71 4.58 33.46
CA GLY A 419 12.40 4.01 33.75
C GLY A 419 11.57 3.80 32.48
N LEU A 420 11.52 4.81 31.61
CA LEU A 420 10.81 4.74 30.34
C LEU A 420 11.45 3.75 29.37
N TYR A 421 12.79 3.69 29.34
CA TYR A 421 13.54 2.70 28.55
C TYR A 421 13.17 1.27 28.98
N ASN A 422 13.22 0.97 30.28
CA ASN A 422 12.85 -0.35 30.81
C ASN A 422 11.38 -0.68 30.50
N ASN A 423 10.46 0.28 30.64
CA ASN A 423 9.05 0.07 30.30
C ASN A 423 8.83 -0.21 28.79
N LEU A 424 9.62 0.38 27.90
CA LEU A 424 9.60 0.08 26.47
C LEU A 424 10.15 -1.32 26.18
N MET A 425 11.26 -1.69 26.81
CA MET A 425 11.88 -3.01 26.64
C MET A 425 10.99 -4.15 27.15
N GLU A 426 10.22 -3.89 28.21
CA GLU A 426 9.24 -4.84 28.77
C GLU A 426 7.87 -4.81 28.07
N GLY A 427 7.66 -3.93 27.09
CA GLY A 427 6.39 -3.80 26.37
C GLY A 427 5.24 -3.20 27.20
N LYS A 428 5.54 -2.52 28.32
CA LYS A 428 4.56 -1.84 29.17
C LYS A 428 4.06 -0.52 28.57
N VAL A 429 4.83 0.09 27.67
CA VAL A 429 4.44 1.29 26.93
C VAL A 429 3.76 0.90 25.63
N ARG A 430 2.52 1.36 25.44
CA ARG A 430 1.81 1.19 24.17
C ARG A 430 2.32 2.21 23.16
N VAL A 431 2.94 1.72 22.09
CA VAL A 431 3.53 2.52 20.99
C VAL A 431 2.68 2.53 19.72
#